data_AF-A0A7J6AMQ9-F1
#
_entry.id   AF-A0A7J6AMQ9-F1
#
_cell.length_a   1.000
_cell.length_b   1.000
_cell.length_c   1.000
_cell.angle_alpha   90.00
_cell.angle_beta   90.00
_cell.angle_gamma   90.00
#
_symmetry.space_group_name_H-M   'P 1'
#
loop_
_entity.id
_entity.type
_entity.pdbx_description
1 polymer ?
#
loop_
_entity_poly.entity_id
_entity_poly.type
_entity_poly.pdbx_seq_one_letter_code
_entity_poly.pdbx_strand_id
1 'polypeptide(L)'
;MHSNMNTLFQNMLEYFAVDPQKTSVDELFTDLSNFRAMFVQAVKENGRRREAEEKQRRARAAKEKAEREKQERQQRKKRLLEVNAEKDETGVMDSLLEALQSGAAFRDRRKRAPRPRDEATQMVSQRPVLKDCNHGKEKQTENISPVCVLGSSPHSSFVINTAI
;
A
#
# COMPACT_ATOMS: atom_id res chain seq x y z
N MET A 1 6.12 40.85 46.89
CA MET A 1 6.22 39.78 45.87
C MET A 1 7.64 39.21 45.72
N HIS A 2 8.70 40.03 45.73
CA HIS A 2 10.08 39.55 45.55
C HIS A 2 10.54 38.51 46.60
N SER A 3 10.18 38.70 47.88
CA SER A 3 10.55 37.77 48.96
C SER A 3 9.93 36.37 48.80
N ASN A 4 8.69 36.27 48.31
CA ASN A 4 8.05 34.97 48.06
C ASN A 4 8.74 34.21 46.93
N MET A 5 9.10 34.91 45.84
CA MET A 5 9.79 34.32 44.70
C MET A 5 11.16 33.75 45.10
N ASN A 6 11.96 34.52 45.84
CA ASN A 6 13.27 34.06 46.33
C ASN A 6 13.14 32.85 47.26
N THR A 7 12.11 32.81 48.10
CA THR A 7 11.87 31.66 48.99
C THR A 7 11.56 30.39 48.19
N LEU A 8 10.70 30.47 47.18
CA LEU A 8 10.39 29.35 46.30
C LEU A 8 11.62 28.87 45.53
N PHE A 9 12.44 29.81 45.05
CA PHE A 9 13.68 29.49 44.35
C PHE A 9 14.67 28.75 45.27
N GLN A 10 14.89 29.24 46.50
CA GLN A 10 15.77 28.56 47.46
C GLN A 10 15.27 27.15 47.81
N ASN A 11 13.97 26.99 48.09
CA ASN A 11 13.39 25.67 48.35
C ASN A 11 13.57 24.70 47.18
N MET A 12 13.51 25.21 45.94
CA MET A 12 13.72 24.42 44.73
C MET A 12 15.18 23.99 44.57
N LEU A 13 16.12 24.91 44.81
CA LEU A 13 17.55 24.58 44.80
C LEU A 13 17.92 23.56 45.88
N GLU A 14 17.39 23.71 47.10
CA GLU A 14 17.57 22.76 48.19
C GLU A 14 17.02 21.37 47.82
N TYR A 15 15.83 21.33 47.21
CA TYR A 15 15.21 20.07 46.75
C TYR A 15 16.07 19.35 45.69
N PHE A 16 16.66 20.09 44.75
CA PHE A 16 17.54 19.54 43.71
C PHE A 16 19.02 19.43 44.13
N ALA A 17 19.35 19.77 45.38
CA ALA A 17 20.71 19.84 45.91
C ALA A 17 21.68 20.70 45.06
N VAL A 18 21.17 21.83 44.56
CA VAL A 18 21.92 22.81 43.77
C VAL A 18 22.45 23.91 44.69
N ASP A 19 23.70 24.32 44.49
CA ASP A 19 24.35 25.38 45.27
C ASP A 19 23.82 26.77 44.88
N PRO A 20 23.11 27.49 45.77
CA PRO A 20 22.54 28.81 45.47
C PRO A 20 23.58 29.89 45.16
N GLN A 21 24.84 29.69 45.54
CA GLN A 21 25.92 30.64 45.25
C GLN A 21 26.50 30.45 43.85
N LYS A 22 26.25 29.29 43.23
CA LYS A 22 26.82 28.92 41.91
C LYS A 22 25.81 28.98 40.79
N THR A 23 24.54 29.21 41.09
CA THR A 23 23.47 29.17 40.12
C THR A 23 22.52 30.33 40.33
N SER A 24 22.47 31.22 39.35
CA SER A 24 21.48 32.29 39.31
C SER A 24 20.11 31.78 38.85
N VAL A 25 19.06 32.54 39.16
CA VAL A 25 17.69 32.25 38.70
C VAL A 25 17.63 32.15 37.18
N ASP A 26 18.26 33.09 36.48
CA ASP A 26 18.21 33.19 35.03
C ASP A 26 18.94 32.03 34.35
N GLU A 27 20.10 31.61 34.87
CA GLU A 27 20.84 30.46 34.35
C GLU A 27 20.03 29.17 34.49
N LEU A 28 19.46 28.91 35.67
CA LEU A 28 18.69 27.67 35.90
C LEU A 28 17.49 27.56 34.96
N PHE A 29 16.70 28.64 34.82
CA PHE A 29 15.53 28.61 33.94
C PHE A 29 15.91 28.59 32.47
N THR A 30 17.04 29.18 32.09
CA THR A 30 17.58 29.07 30.73
C THR A 30 17.96 27.62 30.44
N ASP A 31 18.68 26.96 31.34
CA ASP A 31 19.09 25.56 31.19
C ASP A 31 17.87 24.62 31.16
N LEU A 32 16.87 24.83 32.01
CA LEU A 32 15.63 24.06 32.00
C LEU A 32 14.82 24.26 30.71
N SER A 33 14.78 25.49 30.19
CA SER A 33 14.13 25.79 28.92
C SER A 33 14.82 25.08 27.76
N ASN A 34 16.15 25.14 27.73
CA ASN A 34 16.99 24.45 26.75
C ASN A 34 16.81 22.93 26.84
N PHE A 35 16.87 22.36 28.05
CA PHE A 35 16.64 20.94 28.29
C PHE A 35 15.26 20.51 27.79
N ARG A 36 14.19 21.27 28.11
CA ARG A 36 12.84 20.98 27.62
C ARG A 36 12.79 20.99 26.10
N ALA A 37 13.38 21.99 25.45
CA ALA A 37 13.41 22.09 23.99
C ALA A 37 14.15 20.89 23.36
N MET A 38 15.32 20.54 23.89
CA MET A 38 16.10 19.38 23.46
C MET A 38 15.35 18.06 23.68
N PHE A 39 14.68 17.90 24.82
CA PHE A 39 13.93 16.70 25.12
C PHE A 39 12.76 16.50 24.14
N VAL A 40 12.00 17.56 23.86
CA VAL A 40 10.91 17.53 22.88
C VAL A 40 11.43 17.19 21.48
N GLN A 41 12.56 17.77 21.08
CA GLN A 41 13.21 17.47 19.81
C GLN A 41 13.67 16.00 19.75
N ALA A 42 14.29 15.49 20.82
CA ALA A 42 14.74 14.10 20.89
C ALA A 42 13.58 13.10 20.83
N VAL A 43 12.44 13.39 21.47
CA VAL A 43 11.23 12.56 21.35
C VAL A 43 10.75 12.50 19.90
N LYS A 44 10.71 13.63 19.21
CA LYS A 44 10.33 13.69 17.79
C LYS A 44 11.30 12.92 16.90
N GLU A 45 12.60 13.09 17.12
CA GLU A 45 13.64 12.40 16.33
C GLU A 45 13.64 10.89 16.58
N ASN A 46 13.42 10.46 17.82
CA ASN A 46 13.25 9.04 18.14
C ASN A 46 12.07 8.42 17.39
N GLY A 47 10.97 9.16 17.23
CA GLY A 47 9.83 8.75 16.41
C GLY A 47 10.23 8.55 14.95
N ARG A 48 10.87 9.56 14.34
CA ARG A 48 11.37 9.48 12.96
C ARG A 48 12.34 8.32 12.74
N ARG A 49 13.27 8.11 13.68
CA ARG A 49 14.25 7.03 13.61
C ARG A 49 13.56 5.66 13.59
N ARG A 50 12.58 5.44 14.48
CA ARG A 50 11.80 4.19 14.52
C ARG A 50 11.05 3.92 13.22
N GLU A 51 10.40 4.93 12.65
CA GLU A 51 9.69 4.81 11.37
C GLU A 51 10.64 4.51 10.21
N ALA A 52 11.81 5.16 10.16
CA ALA A 52 12.81 4.96 9.13
C ALA A 52 13.42 3.54 9.19
N GLU A 53 13.72 3.04 10.38
CA GLU A 53 14.20 1.68 10.60
C GLU A 53 13.17 0.64 10.15
N GLU A 54 11.89 0.85 10.48
CA GLU A 54 10.84 -0.07 10.04
C GLU A 54 10.66 -0.04 8.51
N LYS A 55 10.68 1.14 7.90
CA LYS A 55 10.61 1.28 6.43
C LYS A 55 11.79 0.58 5.75
N GLN A 56 13.00 0.73 6.30
CA GLN A 56 14.19 0.07 5.78
C GLN A 56 14.08 -1.45 5.92
N ARG A 57 13.62 -1.96 7.06
CA ARG A 57 13.40 -3.39 7.30
C ARG A 57 12.42 -3.99 6.29
N ARG A 58 11.28 -3.32 6.06
CA ARG A 58 10.27 -3.76 5.07
C ARG A 58 10.84 -3.76 3.65
N ALA A 59 11.60 -2.73 3.27
CA ALA A 59 12.22 -2.67 1.95
C ALA A 59 13.26 -3.79 1.72
N ARG A 60 14.08 -4.11 2.73
CA ARG A 60 15.04 -5.22 2.67
C ARG A 60 14.34 -6.57 2.51
N ALA A 61 13.31 -6.83 3.32
CA ALA A 61 12.54 -8.07 3.24
C ALA A 61 11.85 -8.24 1.87
N ALA A 62 11.33 -7.15 1.28
CA ALA A 62 10.71 -7.20 -0.04
C ALA A 62 11.72 -7.52 -1.15
N LYS A 63 12.93 -6.93 -1.08
CA LYS A 63 14.02 -7.22 -2.03
C LYS A 63 14.49 -8.66 -1.93
N GLU A 64 14.73 -9.16 -0.72
CA GLU A 64 15.14 -10.55 -0.48
C GLU A 64 14.07 -11.55 -0.98
N LYS A 65 12.79 -11.26 -0.71
CA LYS A 65 11.68 -12.11 -1.18
C LYS A 65 11.61 -12.16 -2.71
N ALA A 66 11.75 -11.01 -3.38
CA ALA A 66 11.73 -10.94 -4.84
C ALA A 66 12.93 -11.68 -5.47
N GLU A 67 14.11 -11.59 -4.83
CA GLU A 67 15.30 -12.30 -5.29
C GLU A 67 15.16 -13.81 -5.13
N ARG A 68 14.68 -14.28 -3.97
CA ARG A 68 14.39 -15.70 -3.72
C ARG A 68 13.38 -16.26 -4.73
N GLU A 69 12.29 -15.53 -5.00
CA GLU A 69 11.29 -15.96 -5.98
C GLU A 69 11.86 -16.00 -7.41
N LYS A 70 12.74 -15.06 -7.78
CA LYS A 70 13.42 -15.06 -9.08
C LYS A 70 14.34 -16.26 -9.23
N GLN A 71 15.12 -16.58 -8.20
CA GLN A 71 16.00 -17.76 -8.20
C GLN A 71 15.19 -19.06 -8.28
N GLU A 72 14.11 -19.18 -7.52
CA GLU A 72 13.23 -20.36 -7.55
C GLU A 72 12.58 -20.57 -8.93
N ARG A 73 12.10 -19.48 -9.56
CA ARG A 73 11.58 -19.52 -10.94
C ARG A 73 12.65 -19.96 -11.94
N GLN A 74 13.89 -19.48 -11.81
CA GLN A 74 14.99 -19.88 -12.68
C GLN A 74 15.36 -21.36 -12.48
N GLN A 75 15.44 -21.84 -11.24
CA GLN A 75 15.70 -23.25 -10.94
C GLN A 75 14.58 -24.16 -11.45
N ARG A 76 13.31 -23.77 -11.26
CA ARG A 76 12.17 -24.49 -11.81
C ARG A 76 12.23 -24.57 -13.33
N LYS A 77 12.60 -23.48 -14.02
CA LYS A 77 12.79 -23.47 -15.47
C LYS A 77 13.93 -24.41 -15.91
N LYS A 78 15.07 -24.41 -15.19
CA LYS A 78 16.20 -25.31 -15.48
C LYS A 78 15.81 -26.78 -15.32
N ARG A 79 15.16 -27.16 -14.21
CA ARG A 79 14.66 -28.54 -14.01
C ARG A 79 13.71 -28.99 -15.11
N LEU A 80 12.82 -28.10 -15.58
CA LEU A 80 11.93 -28.43 -16.70
C LEU A 80 12.72 -28.67 -18.00
N LEU A 81 13.77 -27.90 -18.29
CA LEU A 81 14.59 -28.09 -19.48
C LEU A 81 15.44 -29.37 -19.42
N GLU A 82 15.99 -29.72 -18.25
CA GLU A 82 16.75 -30.97 -18.05
C GLU A 82 15.85 -32.22 -18.23
N VAL A 83 14.63 -32.20 -17.67
CA VAL A 83 13.65 -33.29 -17.88
C VAL A 83 13.30 -33.45 -19.37
N ASN A 84 13.29 -32.36 -20.15
CA ASN A 84 13.05 -32.42 -21.59
C ASN A 84 14.25 -32.93 -22.39
N ALA A 85 15.46 -32.95 -21.83
CA ALA A 85 16.66 -33.40 -22.53
C ALA A 85 16.94 -34.90 -22.35
N GLU A 86 16.40 -35.55 -21.30
CA GLU A 86 16.59 -36.99 -21.03
C GLU A 86 15.32 -37.84 -21.22
N LYS A 87 14.11 -37.27 -21.32
CA LYS A 87 12.88 -38.03 -21.57
C LYS A 87 12.48 -38.01 -23.04
N ASP A 88 13.07 -38.91 -23.80
CA ASP A 88 12.40 -39.47 -24.98
C ASP A 88 11.13 -40.22 -24.51
N GLU A 89 9.99 -39.57 -24.74
CA GLU A 89 8.61 -40.08 -24.86
C GLU A 89 7.91 -40.78 -23.68
N THR A 90 8.60 -41.46 -22.75
CA THR A 90 7.91 -42.37 -21.81
C THR A 90 7.32 -41.72 -20.54
N GLY A 91 7.59 -40.44 -20.26
CA GLY A 91 7.22 -39.83 -18.96
C GLY A 91 6.49 -38.49 -19.03
N VAL A 92 6.06 -38.08 -20.23
CA VAL A 92 5.22 -36.88 -20.44
C VAL A 92 3.78 -37.15 -20.02
N MET A 93 3.25 -38.35 -20.29
CA MET A 93 1.89 -38.76 -19.92
C MET A 93 1.66 -38.68 -18.40
N ASP A 94 2.55 -39.26 -17.59
CA ASP A 94 2.44 -39.23 -16.13
C ASP A 94 2.51 -37.80 -15.58
N SER A 95 3.35 -36.94 -16.18
CA SER A 95 3.45 -35.53 -15.79
C SER A 95 2.17 -34.75 -16.09
N LEU A 96 1.49 -35.06 -17.20
CA LEU A 96 0.18 -34.46 -17.55
C LEU A 96 -0.91 -34.95 -16.59
N LEU A 97 -0.95 -36.24 -16.28
CA LEU A 97 -1.92 -36.83 -15.35
C LEU A 97 -1.71 -36.28 -13.92
N GLU A 98 -0.47 -36.16 -13.48
CA GLU A 98 -0.12 -35.57 -12.18
C GLU A 98 -0.51 -34.09 -12.10
N ALA A 99 -0.35 -33.31 -13.18
CA ALA A 99 -0.78 -31.92 -13.23
C ALA A 99 -2.31 -31.76 -13.19
N LEU A 100 -3.05 -32.71 -13.76
CA LEU A 100 -4.51 -32.76 -13.67
C LEU A 100 -4.97 -33.17 -12.26
N GLN A 101 -4.33 -34.19 -11.67
CA GLN A 101 -4.67 -34.72 -10.34
C GLN A 101 -4.35 -33.72 -9.21
N SER A 102 -3.16 -33.10 -9.25
CA SER A 102 -2.75 -32.05 -8.29
C SER A 102 -3.49 -30.72 -8.51
N GLY A 103 -4.27 -30.61 -9.58
CA GLY A 103 -4.99 -29.40 -9.98
C GLY A 103 -4.11 -28.28 -10.52
N ALA A 104 -2.80 -28.52 -10.72
CA ALA A 104 -1.85 -27.55 -11.26
C ALA A 104 -2.22 -27.08 -12.68
N ALA A 105 -2.80 -27.96 -13.50
CA ALA A 105 -3.26 -27.66 -14.87
C ALA A 105 -4.31 -26.54 -14.94
N PHE A 106 -5.01 -26.25 -13.84
CA PHE A 106 -6.11 -25.27 -13.80
C PHE A 106 -5.77 -23.96 -13.08
N ARG A 107 -4.56 -23.84 -12.52
CA ARG A 107 -4.20 -22.67 -11.68
C ARG A 107 -3.97 -21.40 -12.51
N ASP A 108 -3.73 -21.52 -13.81
CA ASP A 108 -3.35 -20.38 -14.66
C ASP A 108 -4.55 -19.55 -15.19
N ARG A 109 -5.79 -20.08 -15.10
CA ARG A 109 -6.98 -19.34 -15.55
C ARG A 109 -7.47 -18.25 -14.58
N ARG A 110 -7.01 -18.24 -13.32
CA ARG A 110 -7.50 -17.29 -12.29
C ARG A 110 -6.74 -15.95 -12.24
N LYS A 111 -5.78 -15.71 -13.15
CA LYS A 111 -5.05 -14.43 -13.25
C LYS A 111 -5.22 -13.69 -14.59
N ARG A 112 -6.28 -13.98 -15.37
CA ARG A 112 -6.67 -13.05 -16.45
C ARG A 112 -7.40 -11.86 -15.83
N ALA A 113 -7.03 -10.66 -16.29
CA ALA A 113 -7.55 -9.35 -15.88
C ALA A 113 -9.08 -9.31 -15.71
N PRO A 114 -9.63 -8.40 -14.86
CA PRO A 114 -11.06 -8.20 -14.75
C PRO A 114 -11.63 -7.93 -16.13
N ARG A 115 -12.47 -8.83 -16.63
CA ARG A 115 -13.32 -8.48 -17.78
C ARG A 115 -14.37 -7.50 -17.27
N PRO A 116 -14.64 -6.39 -17.96
CA PRO A 116 -15.78 -5.56 -17.63
C PRO A 116 -17.02 -6.45 -17.76
N ARG A 117 -17.70 -6.69 -16.64
CA ARG A 117 -19.07 -7.17 -16.61
C ARG A 117 -19.92 -5.91 -16.64
N ASP A 118 -20.62 -5.70 -17.75
CA ASP A 118 -21.79 -4.85 -17.72
C ASP A 118 -22.81 -5.47 -16.75
N GLU A 119 -23.47 -4.57 -16.05
CA GLU A 119 -24.18 -4.81 -14.81
C GLU A 119 -25.41 -5.70 -14.96
N ALA A 120 -25.75 -6.33 -13.84
CA ALA A 120 -26.85 -7.27 -13.70
C ALA A 120 -28.23 -6.59 -13.77
N THR A 121 -29.17 -7.24 -14.45
CA THR A 121 -30.58 -7.21 -14.04
C THR A 121 -31.06 -8.65 -13.86
N GLN A 122 -31.55 -8.93 -12.66
CA GLN A 122 -32.06 -10.22 -12.22
C GLN A 122 -33.44 -10.54 -12.82
N MET A 123 -33.78 -11.83 -12.68
CA MET A 123 -35.12 -12.45 -12.64
C MET A 123 -35.70 -12.91 -13.98
N VAL A 124 -35.72 -14.22 -14.20
CA VAL A 124 -36.90 -15.08 -14.02
C VAL A 124 -36.55 -16.54 -14.40
N SER A 125 -37.00 -17.46 -13.56
CA SER A 125 -37.01 -18.91 -13.77
C SER A 125 -37.68 -19.30 -15.09
N GLN A 126 -37.01 -20.12 -15.91
CA GLN A 126 -37.60 -21.24 -16.65
C GLN A 126 -36.53 -22.01 -17.46
N ARG A 127 -36.58 -23.34 -17.36
CA ARG A 127 -35.73 -24.28 -18.14
C ARG A 127 -35.99 -24.10 -19.64
N PRO A 128 -34.97 -24.11 -20.52
CA PRO A 128 -35.24 -24.19 -21.95
C PRO A 128 -35.35 -25.65 -22.40
N VAL A 129 -36.56 -26.04 -22.80
CA VAL A 129 -36.78 -27.14 -23.75
C VAL A 129 -36.46 -26.60 -25.13
N LEU A 130 -35.68 -27.37 -25.88
CA LEU A 130 -35.29 -27.15 -27.26
C LEU A 130 -36.52 -26.81 -28.13
N LYS A 131 -36.47 -25.69 -28.84
CA LYS A 131 -37.44 -25.37 -29.90
C LYS A 131 -36.80 -24.64 -31.05
N ASP A 132 -37.16 -25.12 -32.23
CA ASP A 132 -36.49 -24.93 -33.50
C ASP A 132 -36.60 -23.51 -34.06
N CYS A 133 -35.54 -23.14 -34.78
CA CYS A 133 -35.44 -21.92 -35.56
C CYS A 133 -36.49 -21.89 -36.68
N ASN A 134 -37.15 -20.74 -36.90
CA ASN A 134 -37.33 -20.22 -38.26
C ASN A 134 -37.74 -18.73 -38.37
N HIS A 135 -36.89 -18.02 -39.12
CA HIS A 135 -37.06 -16.88 -40.04
C HIS A 135 -38.35 -16.03 -40.06
N GLY A 136 -38.16 -14.70 -40.07
CA GLY A 136 -39.21 -13.75 -40.49
C GLY A 136 -38.86 -12.26 -40.37
N LYS A 137 -38.23 -11.72 -41.43
CA LYS A 137 -38.38 -10.39 -42.07
C LYS A 137 -38.49 -9.05 -41.28
N GLU A 138 -37.69 -8.12 -41.83
CA GLU A 138 -37.95 -6.69 -42.17
C GLU A 138 -38.09 -5.58 -41.12
N LYS A 139 -37.09 -4.67 -41.20
CA LYS A 139 -37.14 -3.20 -41.32
C LYS A 139 -38.05 -2.42 -40.36
N GLN A 140 -37.44 -1.47 -39.63
CA GLN A 140 -37.54 -0.05 -39.99
C GLN A 140 -36.54 0.81 -39.21
N THR A 141 -35.97 1.76 -39.95
CA THR A 141 -35.07 2.83 -39.56
C THR A 141 -35.81 4.01 -38.97
N GLU A 142 -35.00 4.91 -38.39
CA GLU A 142 -35.32 6.27 -37.91
C GLU A 142 -35.89 6.29 -36.48
N ASN A 143 -35.39 7.12 -35.55
CA ASN A 143 -35.27 8.56 -35.71
C ASN A 143 -34.54 9.20 -34.49
N ILE A 144 -33.86 10.33 -34.74
CA ILE A 144 -33.81 11.56 -33.89
C ILE A 144 -32.81 11.61 -32.70
N SER A 145 -31.69 12.31 -32.91
CA SER A 145 -31.06 13.27 -31.96
C SER A 145 -31.95 14.53 -31.83
N PRO A 146 -31.81 15.49 -30.88
CA PRO A 146 -30.63 15.87 -30.05
C PRO A 146 -31.05 16.17 -28.57
N VAL A 147 -30.22 16.55 -27.59
CA VAL A 147 -29.57 17.86 -27.38
C VAL A 147 -28.76 17.75 -26.08
N CYS A 148 -27.53 18.27 -26.11
CA CYS A 148 -26.65 18.41 -24.94
C CYS A 148 -27.12 19.57 -24.05
N VAL A 149 -27.23 19.33 -22.74
CA VAL A 149 -27.44 20.38 -21.74
C VAL A 149 -26.09 20.86 -21.23
N LEU A 150 -25.83 22.15 -21.45
CA LEU A 150 -24.72 22.94 -20.89
C LEU A 150 -25.04 23.37 -19.45
N GLY A 151 -24.00 23.44 -18.63
CA GLY A 151 -23.97 24.14 -17.34
C GLY A 151 -23.46 23.24 -16.22
N SER A 152 -22.49 23.60 -15.37
CA SER A 152 -21.91 24.91 -15.07
C SER A 152 -20.59 24.70 -14.34
N SER A 153 -19.57 25.51 -14.68
CA SER A 153 -18.45 25.86 -13.80
C SER A 153 -18.94 26.82 -12.69
N PRO A 154 -18.17 27.21 -11.65
CA PRO A 154 -16.70 27.21 -11.55
C PRO A 154 -16.17 26.72 -10.18
N HIS A 155 -14.85 26.54 -10.00
CA HIS A 155 -14.14 27.00 -8.80
C HIS A 155 -12.61 26.79 -8.91
N SER A 156 -11.92 27.86 -8.51
CA SER A 156 -10.59 27.88 -7.89
C SER A 156 -9.35 27.89 -8.79
N SER A 157 -8.93 29.12 -9.07
CA SER A 157 -7.61 29.56 -9.47
C SER A 157 -6.50 28.91 -8.64
N PHE A 158 -5.57 28.23 -9.32
CA PHE A 158 -4.29 27.82 -8.75
C PHE A 158 -3.29 28.95 -8.97
N VAL A 159 -2.91 29.63 -7.89
CA VAL A 159 -1.77 30.54 -7.83
C VAL A 159 -0.49 29.70 -7.81
N ILE A 160 0.32 29.81 -8.85
CA ILE A 160 1.69 29.30 -8.88
C ILE A 160 2.60 30.45 -8.46
N ASN A 161 3.24 30.30 -7.30
CA ASN A 161 4.41 31.05 -6.88
C ASN A 161 5.46 30.04 -6.42
N THR A 162 6.75 30.38 -6.66
CA THR A 162 8.01 29.64 -6.35
C THR A 162 8.65 29.07 -7.62
N ALA A 163 9.92 29.32 -7.99
CA ALA A 163 11.07 29.89 -7.28
C ALA A 163 12.11 30.44 -8.29
N ILE A 164 12.96 31.33 -7.76
CA ILE A 164 14.43 31.48 -7.98
C ILE A 164 14.97 31.15 -9.37
#